data_AF-A0A1N6FJ49-F1
#
_entry.id   AF-A0A1N6FJ49-F1
#
_cell.length_a   1.000
_cell.length_b   1.000
_cell.length_c   1.000
_cell.angle_alpha   90.00
_cell.angle_beta   90.00
_cell.angle_gamma   90.00
#
_symmetry.space_group_name_H-M   'P 1'
#
loop_
_entity.id
_entity.type
_entity.pdbx_description
1 polymer ?
#
loop_
_entity_poly.entity_id
_entity_poly.type
_entity_poly.pdbx_seq_one_letter_code
_entity_poly.pdbx_strand_id
1 'polypeptide(L)'
;MQKNLNIFQILVYYDIPELFIATDTVDTKYVCLLLELSNGYPKYIATPISQLRLANFLKGDLELKEILISPEMEEWYSIALNDDKIIATKSDLDHFPQQFLPEEGFYLNSAISDGSQIVEEVIEKNNAVVHLAISDNIDDYGADANDLGDIIKLYSILLENSYKKSVIEHKVKDKGIIIPANYQLRAFASSRNSFNVHLYSKSQKDLFGNCMIEYGLEKISKVLEYSDDDDLIKSLRSIKGHAVASLKKISKRIIDDKLKIKHKWFAPNQEVVHFQIFDADKATVIFNILNQSEELTEEIKEFIGVFVQADVKRGTWRIKAMDDKQEHHGEANPDDLKGITLETVTYKLICQEIIEEFKVSEKGKIKYIFKSIEELRNKSPID
;
A
#
# COMPACT_ATOMS: atom_id res chain seq x y z
N MET A 1 -0.38 -40.08 -26.55
CA MET A 1 -1.66 -39.35 -26.42
C MET A 1 -1.33 -37.87 -26.22
N GLN A 2 -2.04 -36.96 -26.89
CA GLN A 2 -1.81 -35.52 -26.80
C GLN A 2 -2.86 -34.87 -25.92
N LYS A 3 -2.44 -33.91 -25.08
CA LYS A 3 -3.30 -33.12 -24.21
C LYS A 3 -3.06 -31.64 -24.47
N ASN A 4 -4.14 -30.86 -24.49
CA ASN A 4 -4.05 -29.40 -24.48
C ASN A 4 -3.95 -28.96 -23.02
N LEU A 5 -2.92 -28.17 -22.72
CA LEU A 5 -2.70 -27.60 -21.41
C LEU A 5 -2.88 -26.08 -21.45
N ASN A 6 -3.27 -25.51 -20.31
CA ASN A 6 -3.27 -24.08 -20.06
C ASN A 6 -2.40 -23.81 -18.84
N ILE A 7 -1.55 -22.78 -18.89
CA ILE A 7 -0.78 -22.37 -17.70
C ILE A 7 -1.78 -21.93 -16.63
N PHE A 8 -1.68 -22.57 -15.47
CA PHE A 8 -2.46 -22.25 -14.29
C PHE A 8 -1.70 -21.26 -13.39
N GLN A 9 -0.40 -21.49 -13.19
CA GLN A 9 0.44 -20.66 -12.32
C GLN A 9 1.92 -20.82 -12.72
N ILE A 10 2.70 -19.74 -12.75
CA ILE A 10 4.16 -19.83 -12.91
C ILE A 10 4.80 -19.82 -11.51
N LEU A 11 5.75 -20.73 -11.25
CA LEU A 11 6.40 -20.91 -9.96
C LEU A 11 7.83 -20.34 -9.93
N VAL A 12 8.55 -20.45 -11.05
CA VAL A 12 9.89 -19.88 -11.23
C VAL A 12 9.97 -19.26 -12.62
N TYR A 13 10.37 -17.99 -12.66
CA TYR A 13 10.52 -17.21 -13.88
C TYR A 13 11.82 -16.40 -13.81
N TYR A 14 12.65 -16.51 -14.85
CA TYR A 14 13.81 -15.63 -15.02
C TYR A 14 13.65 -14.83 -16.31
N ASP A 15 14.01 -15.40 -17.46
CA ASP A 15 13.75 -14.83 -18.79
C ASP A 15 12.57 -15.52 -19.50
N ILE A 16 12.39 -16.81 -19.22
CA ILE A 16 11.26 -17.64 -19.62
C ILE A 16 10.75 -18.42 -18.39
N PRO A 17 9.52 -18.95 -18.40
CA PRO A 17 9.06 -19.82 -17.32
C PRO A 17 10.02 -21.00 -17.19
N GLU A 18 10.59 -21.22 -16.02
CA GLU A 18 11.43 -22.39 -15.75
C GLU A 18 10.64 -23.49 -15.04
N LEU A 19 9.71 -23.10 -14.17
CA LEU A 19 8.82 -24.01 -13.47
C LEU A 19 7.42 -23.41 -13.43
N PHE A 20 6.41 -24.18 -13.82
CA PHE A 20 5.02 -23.73 -13.77
C PHE A 20 4.05 -24.90 -13.58
N ILE A 21 2.84 -24.60 -13.15
CA ILE A 21 1.71 -25.51 -13.10
C ILE A 21 0.83 -25.26 -14.31
N ALA A 22 0.43 -26.33 -14.97
CA ALA A 22 -0.54 -26.29 -16.05
C ALA A 22 -1.75 -27.19 -15.75
N THR A 23 -2.87 -26.91 -16.41
CA THR A 23 -4.11 -27.67 -16.28
C THR A 23 -4.58 -28.16 -17.63
N ASP A 24 -5.12 -29.37 -17.70
CA ASP A 24 -5.84 -29.83 -18.89
C ASP A 24 -7.33 -29.43 -18.86
N THR A 25 -8.07 -29.81 -19.89
CA THR A 25 -9.51 -29.49 -20.03
C THR A 25 -10.40 -30.11 -18.95
N VAL A 26 -9.88 -31.02 -18.14
CA VAL A 26 -10.60 -31.67 -17.02
C VAL A 26 -10.00 -31.29 -15.67
N ASP A 27 -9.27 -30.17 -15.60
CA ASP A 27 -8.61 -29.61 -14.41
C ASP A 27 -7.54 -30.51 -13.78
N THR A 28 -6.98 -31.46 -14.52
CA THR A 28 -5.81 -32.23 -14.05
C THR A 28 -4.60 -31.30 -14.03
N LYS A 29 -3.91 -31.22 -12.89
CA LYS A 29 -2.72 -30.37 -12.72
C LYS A 29 -1.45 -31.10 -13.12
N TYR A 30 -0.53 -30.34 -13.70
CA TYR A 30 0.76 -30.80 -14.19
C TYR A 30 1.86 -29.90 -13.64
N VAL A 31 2.92 -30.47 -13.07
CA VAL A 31 4.16 -29.72 -12.78
C VAL A 31 5.01 -29.75 -14.04
N CYS A 32 5.35 -28.57 -14.56
CA CYS A 32 6.09 -28.40 -15.81
C CYS A 32 7.46 -27.77 -15.51
N LEU A 33 8.54 -28.48 -15.85
CA LEU A 33 9.93 -28.04 -15.67
C LEU A 33 10.59 -27.81 -17.04
N LEU A 34 11.35 -26.73 -17.16
CA LEU A 34 12.22 -26.45 -18.29
C LEU A 34 13.40 -27.43 -18.31
N LEU A 35 13.59 -28.14 -19.42
CA LEU A 35 14.73 -29.03 -19.62
C LEU A 35 15.90 -28.32 -20.27
N GLU A 36 15.63 -27.62 -21.37
CA GLU A 36 16.66 -27.00 -22.19
C GLU A 36 16.08 -25.89 -23.08
N LEU A 37 16.93 -24.92 -23.40
CA LEU A 37 16.69 -23.86 -24.37
C LEU A 37 17.52 -24.16 -25.62
N SER A 38 16.91 -24.80 -26.62
CA SER A 38 17.60 -25.15 -27.88
C SER A 38 17.17 -24.20 -28.99
N ASN A 39 18.12 -23.45 -29.56
CA ASN A 39 17.89 -22.52 -30.68
C ASN A 39 16.75 -21.51 -30.44
N GLY A 40 16.55 -21.07 -29.20
CA GLY A 40 15.50 -20.13 -28.81
C GLY A 40 14.11 -20.76 -28.55
N TYR A 41 13.96 -22.07 -28.69
CA TYR A 41 12.73 -22.79 -28.37
C TYR A 41 12.88 -23.52 -27.02
N PRO A 42 12.06 -23.16 -26.01
CA PRO A 42 12.10 -23.83 -24.73
C PRO A 42 11.43 -25.20 -24.81
N LYS A 43 12.09 -26.19 -24.21
CA LYS A 43 11.57 -27.55 -24.13
C LYS A 43 11.26 -27.88 -22.68
N TYR A 44 10.03 -28.29 -22.46
CA TYR A 44 9.53 -28.60 -21.12
C TYR A 44 9.18 -30.06 -20.99
N ILE A 45 9.26 -30.53 -19.75
CA ILE A 45 8.73 -31.81 -19.32
C ILE A 45 7.69 -31.59 -18.23
N ALA A 46 6.67 -32.42 -18.20
CA ALA A 46 5.63 -32.34 -17.22
C ALA A 46 5.23 -33.70 -16.68
N THR A 47 4.74 -33.72 -15.46
CA THR A 47 4.13 -34.89 -14.85
C THR A 47 2.84 -34.50 -14.12
N PRO A 48 1.78 -35.31 -14.18
CA PRO A 48 0.56 -35.03 -13.44
C PRO A 48 0.83 -35.05 -11.93
N ILE A 49 0.14 -34.16 -11.22
CA ILE A 49 0.26 -34.03 -9.76
C ILE A 49 -1.11 -33.85 -9.12
N SER A 50 -1.36 -34.59 -8.05
CA SER A 50 -2.56 -34.48 -7.23
C SER A 50 -2.56 -33.16 -6.47
N GLN A 51 -3.76 -32.71 -6.11
CA GLN A 51 -3.93 -31.50 -5.32
C GLN A 51 -3.16 -31.54 -3.99
N LEU A 52 -3.13 -32.71 -3.33
CA LEU A 52 -2.45 -32.89 -2.05
C LEU A 52 -0.93 -32.80 -2.22
N ARG A 53 -0.37 -33.51 -3.21
CA ARG A 53 1.06 -33.53 -3.45
C ARG A 53 1.58 -32.18 -3.95
N LEU A 54 0.77 -31.50 -4.78
CA LEU A 54 1.05 -30.13 -5.20
C LEU A 54 1.03 -29.17 -4.01
N ALA A 55 0.07 -29.29 -3.09
CA ALA A 55 0.05 -28.44 -1.89
C ALA A 55 1.31 -28.63 -1.03
N ASN A 56 1.79 -29.85 -0.85
CA ASN A 56 3.04 -30.12 -0.12
C ASN A 56 4.26 -29.53 -0.84
N PHE A 57 4.28 -29.61 -2.18
CA PHE A 57 5.32 -28.97 -2.98
C PHE A 57 5.34 -27.45 -2.82
N LEU A 58 4.18 -26.81 -2.93
CA LEU A 58 4.03 -25.36 -2.78
C LEU A 58 4.37 -24.87 -1.36
N LYS A 59 4.25 -25.73 -0.35
CA LYS A 59 4.63 -25.45 1.06
C LYS A 59 6.13 -25.58 1.33
N GLY A 60 6.89 -26.14 0.39
CA GLY A 60 8.29 -26.50 0.61
C GLY A 60 8.47 -27.77 1.46
N ASP A 61 7.41 -28.56 1.68
CA ASP A 61 7.45 -29.83 2.41
C ASP A 61 7.82 -31.01 1.51
N LEU A 62 7.83 -30.79 0.19
CA LEU A 62 8.16 -31.78 -0.82
C LEU A 62 9.18 -31.19 -1.80
N GLU A 63 10.19 -31.98 -2.14
CA GLU A 63 11.24 -31.57 -3.06
C GLU A 63 10.79 -31.73 -4.52
N LEU A 64 11.18 -30.80 -5.41
CA LEU A 64 10.87 -30.91 -6.84
C LEU A 64 11.44 -32.20 -7.44
N LYS A 65 12.65 -32.57 -7.03
CA LYS A 65 13.34 -33.80 -7.47
C LYS A 65 12.49 -35.05 -7.19
N GLU A 66 11.86 -35.13 -6.03
CA GLU A 66 11.01 -36.26 -5.65
C GLU A 66 9.77 -36.40 -6.54
N ILE A 67 9.17 -35.27 -6.94
CA ILE A 67 8.02 -35.23 -7.85
C ILE A 67 8.38 -35.78 -9.23
N LEU A 68 9.58 -35.45 -9.72
CA LEU A 68 10.04 -35.85 -11.05
C LEU A 68 10.53 -37.30 -11.10
N ILE A 69 11.18 -37.79 -10.04
CA ILE A 69 11.68 -39.17 -9.95
C ILE A 69 10.55 -40.16 -9.69
N SER A 70 9.60 -39.80 -8.81
CA SER A 70 8.52 -40.69 -8.37
C SER A 70 7.14 -40.06 -8.64
N PRO A 71 6.77 -39.85 -9.91
CA PRO A 71 5.48 -39.27 -10.25
C PRO A 71 4.34 -40.22 -9.90
N GLU A 72 3.18 -39.67 -9.51
CA GLU A 72 2.05 -40.46 -9.01
C GLU A 72 1.44 -41.42 -10.03
N MET A 73 1.57 -41.09 -11.31
CA MET A 73 1.03 -41.87 -12.44
C MET A 73 2.13 -42.57 -13.24
N GLU A 74 3.41 -42.49 -12.84
CA GLU A 74 4.54 -43.07 -13.60
C GLU A 74 4.58 -42.57 -15.06
N GLU A 75 4.18 -41.31 -15.28
CA GLU A 75 4.07 -40.72 -16.62
C GLU A 75 4.74 -39.35 -16.70
N TRP A 76 5.46 -39.14 -17.81
CA TRP A 76 6.00 -37.84 -18.20
C TRP A 76 5.46 -37.42 -19.56
N TYR A 77 5.39 -36.11 -19.76
CA TYR A 77 4.85 -35.48 -20.95
C TYR A 77 5.86 -34.44 -21.44
N SER A 78 6.23 -34.50 -22.71
CA SER A 78 6.97 -33.42 -23.34
C SER A 78 5.99 -32.35 -23.79
N ILE A 79 6.27 -31.10 -23.44
CA ILE A 79 5.44 -29.96 -23.82
C ILE A 79 6.10 -29.21 -24.97
N ALA A 80 5.31 -28.99 -26.03
CA ALA A 80 5.64 -28.08 -27.11
C ALA A 80 4.75 -26.84 -27.03
N LEU A 81 5.37 -25.66 -27.18
CA LEU A 81 4.69 -24.38 -27.31
C LEU A 81 4.55 -24.04 -28.80
N ASN A 82 3.33 -24.05 -29.34
CA ASN A 82 3.04 -23.62 -30.71
C ASN A 82 2.06 -22.44 -30.67
N ASP A 83 2.47 -21.24 -31.10
CA ASP A 83 1.67 -20.04 -31.42
C ASP A 83 0.21 -20.07 -30.91
N ASP A 84 0.02 -20.06 -29.58
CA ASP A 84 -1.24 -20.04 -28.80
C ASP A 84 -1.73 -21.34 -28.13
N LYS A 85 -1.01 -22.47 -28.24
CA LYS A 85 -1.37 -23.74 -27.57
C LYS A 85 -0.19 -24.44 -26.93
N ILE A 86 -0.41 -24.94 -25.71
CA ILE A 86 0.52 -25.80 -24.98
C ILE A 86 0.09 -27.24 -25.19
N ILE A 87 0.86 -28.00 -25.95
CA ILE A 87 0.53 -29.39 -26.27
C ILE A 87 1.46 -30.30 -25.50
N ALA A 88 0.90 -31.08 -24.58
CA ALA A 88 1.59 -32.13 -23.85
C ALA A 88 1.46 -33.46 -24.60
N THR A 89 2.60 -34.03 -25.02
CA THR A 89 2.66 -35.35 -25.65
C THR A 89 3.32 -36.32 -24.67
N LYS A 90 2.65 -37.44 -24.38
CA LYS A 90 3.23 -38.49 -23.52
C LYS A 90 4.63 -38.87 -24.03
N SER A 91 5.60 -38.87 -23.12
CA SER A 91 6.98 -39.22 -23.38
C SER A 91 7.18 -40.73 -23.22
N ASP A 92 8.11 -41.31 -23.96
CA ASP A 92 8.50 -42.73 -23.87
C ASP A 92 9.60 -42.96 -22.82
N LEU A 93 9.67 -42.09 -21.80
CA LEU A 93 10.63 -42.21 -20.71
C LEU A 93 10.16 -43.27 -19.71
N ASP A 94 11.01 -44.27 -19.46
CA ASP A 94 10.81 -45.24 -18.37
C ASP A 94 11.25 -44.68 -17.02
N HIS A 95 12.28 -43.82 -17.02
CA HIS A 95 12.80 -43.13 -15.84
C HIS A 95 13.23 -41.72 -16.22
N PHE A 96 13.12 -40.77 -15.28
CA PHE A 96 13.59 -39.41 -15.50
C PHE A 96 15.13 -39.37 -15.60
N PRO A 97 15.73 -38.85 -16.68
CA PRO A 97 17.18 -38.86 -16.84
C PRO A 97 17.88 -37.99 -15.79
N GLN A 98 18.90 -38.54 -15.12
CA GLN A 98 19.58 -37.85 -14.00
C GLN A 98 20.18 -36.50 -14.38
N GLN A 99 20.66 -36.36 -15.62
CA GLN A 99 21.27 -35.12 -16.13
C GLN A 99 20.32 -33.92 -16.19
N PHE A 100 19.01 -34.15 -16.12
CA PHE A 100 17.99 -33.10 -16.15
C PHE A 100 17.33 -32.88 -14.78
N LEU A 101 17.74 -33.64 -13.76
CA LEU A 101 17.21 -33.43 -12.42
C LEU A 101 17.80 -32.14 -11.85
N PRO A 102 16.99 -31.35 -11.12
CA PRO A 102 17.53 -30.26 -10.32
C PRO A 102 18.52 -30.80 -9.28
N GLU A 103 19.42 -29.93 -8.81
CA GLU A 103 20.30 -30.25 -7.69
C GLU A 103 19.49 -30.62 -6.43
N GLU A 104 20.06 -31.47 -5.57
CA GLU A 104 19.40 -31.84 -4.31
C GLU A 104 19.20 -30.62 -3.42
N GLY A 105 18.03 -30.55 -2.77
CA GLY A 105 17.66 -29.46 -1.87
C GLY A 105 16.84 -28.36 -2.54
N PHE A 106 16.33 -28.57 -3.76
CA PHE A 106 15.35 -27.67 -4.35
C PHE A 106 13.95 -27.90 -3.73
N TYR A 107 13.71 -27.22 -2.62
CA TYR A 107 12.38 -26.95 -2.10
C TYR A 107 11.93 -25.59 -2.62
N LEU A 108 10.67 -25.46 -3.03
CA LEU A 108 10.13 -24.14 -3.35
C LEU A 108 10.35 -23.24 -2.14
N ASN A 109 11.14 -22.17 -2.32
CA ASN A 109 11.95 -21.56 -1.27
C ASN A 109 11.16 -21.27 0.03
N SER A 110 11.75 -21.70 1.14
CA SER A 110 11.31 -21.72 2.53
C SER A 110 11.18 -20.33 3.20
N ALA A 111 11.00 -19.27 2.42
CA ALA A 111 10.51 -17.96 2.89
C ALA A 111 8.98 -17.95 3.09
N ILE A 112 8.30 -19.04 2.72
CA ILE A 112 6.83 -19.21 2.75
C ILE A 112 6.40 -20.05 3.96
N SER A 113 7.18 -20.18 5.04
CA SER A 113 6.76 -20.97 6.22
C SER A 113 5.59 -20.35 7.01
N ASP A 114 5.18 -19.12 6.66
CA ASP A 114 3.96 -18.47 7.15
C ASP A 114 3.02 -18.06 5.99
N GLY A 115 3.47 -18.19 4.72
CA GLY A 115 2.78 -17.70 3.53
C GLY A 115 1.82 -18.70 2.87
N SER A 116 1.89 -19.98 3.24
CA SER A 116 1.07 -21.04 2.62
C SER A 116 -0.42 -20.77 2.75
N GLN A 117 -0.87 -20.31 3.92
CA GLN A 117 -2.28 -20.01 4.15
C GLN A 117 -2.77 -18.82 3.30
N ILE A 118 -2.00 -17.73 3.20
CA ILE A 118 -2.43 -16.58 2.39
C ILE A 118 -2.45 -16.93 0.89
N VAL A 119 -1.52 -17.79 0.43
CA VAL A 119 -1.50 -18.29 -0.94
C VAL A 119 -2.73 -19.17 -1.22
N GLU A 120 -3.04 -20.12 -0.34
CA GLU A 120 -4.24 -20.96 -0.45
C GLU A 120 -5.52 -20.10 -0.50
N GLU A 121 -5.60 -19.07 0.34
CA GLU A 121 -6.74 -18.14 0.38
C GLU A 121 -6.82 -17.27 -0.88
N VAL A 122 -5.71 -16.82 -1.46
CA VAL A 122 -5.71 -16.09 -2.74
C VAL A 122 -6.24 -16.96 -3.87
N ILE A 123 -5.85 -18.25 -3.90
CA ILE A 123 -6.36 -19.22 -4.87
C ILE A 123 -7.86 -19.43 -4.67
N GLU A 124 -8.31 -19.63 -3.43
CA GLU A 124 -9.72 -19.87 -3.10
C GLU A 124 -10.60 -18.64 -3.43
N LYS A 125 -10.15 -17.45 -3.06
CA LYS A 125 -10.90 -16.20 -3.29
C LYS A 125 -10.73 -15.67 -4.71
N ASN A 126 -9.76 -16.20 -5.45
CA ASN A 126 -9.39 -15.73 -6.78
C ASN A 126 -9.24 -14.19 -6.81
N ASN A 127 -8.61 -13.61 -5.78
CA ASN A 127 -8.41 -12.17 -5.63
C ASN A 127 -7.29 -11.91 -4.62
N ALA A 128 -6.82 -10.67 -4.50
CA ALA A 128 -5.82 -10.30 -3.50
C ALA A 128 -6.34 -10.53 -2.06
N VAL A 129 -5.47 -11.03 -1.20
CA VAL A 129 -5.75 -11.27 0.22
C VAL A 129 -4.75 -10.49 1.06
N VAL A 130 -5.23 -9.95 2.18
CA VAL A 130 -4.45 -9.25 3.19
C VAL A 130 -4.68 -9.92 4.53
N HIS A 131 -3.61 -10.25 5.24
CA HIS A 131 -3.64 -10.58 6.66
C HIS A 131 -3.17 -9.37 7.45
N LEU A 132 -3.99 -8.95 8.41
CA LEU A 132 -3.67 -7.85 9.31
C LEU A 132 -3.71 -8.37 10.74
N ALA A 133 -2.52 -8.62 11.30
CA ALA A 133 -2.41 -9.06 12.69
C ALA A 133 -2.04 -7.90 13.60
N ILE A 134 -2.73 -7.79 14.72
CA ILE A 134 -2.47 -6.80 15.77
C ILE A 134 -2.13 -7.55 17.05
N SER A 135 -1.00 -7.21 17.66
CA SER A 135 -0.58 -7.73 18.96
C SER A 135 0.01 -6.60 19.81
N ASP A 136 0.19 -6.87 21.10
CA ASP A 136 0.99 -6.00 21.95
C ASP A 136 2.51 -6.28 21.78
N ASN A 137 3.35 -5.48 22.43
CA ASN A 137 4.80 -5.65 22.40
C ASN A 137 5.31 -6.98 23.00
N ILE A 138 4.49 -7.75 23.70
CA ILE A 138 4.86 -9.05 24.29
C ILE A 138 4.43 -10.20 23.34
N ASP A 139 3.83 -9.86 22.19
CA ASP A 139 3.14 -10.80 21.29
C ASP A 139 2.10 -11.65 22.07
N ASP A 140 1.59 -11.12 23.19
CA ASP A 140 0.37 -11.66 23.79
C ASP A 140 -0.75 -11.33 22.81
N TYR A 141 -1.58 -12.32 22.53
CA TYR A 141 -2.59 -12.24 21.49
C TYR A 141 -3.80 -11.39 21.92
N GLY A 142 -3.55 -10.37 22.75
CA GLY A 142 -4.47 -9.41 23.33
C GLY A 142 -4.37 -8.04 22.65
N ALA A 143 -5.51 -7.43 22.31
CA ALA A 143 -5.63 -6.04 21.92
C ALA A 143 -7.00 -5.50 22.37
N ASP A 144 -7.11 -4.21 22.70
CA ASP A 144 -8.41 -3.63 23.01
C ASP A 144 -9.31 -3.68 21.77
N ALA A 145 -10.61 -3.97 21.97
CA ALA A 145 -11.55 -4.06 20.86
C ALA A 145 -11.69 -2.73 20.09
N ASN A 146 -11.53 -1.60 20.78
CA ASN A 146 -11.51 -0.29 20.14
C ASN A 146 -10.25 -0.11 19.30
N ASP A 147 -9.09 -0.59 19.76
CA ASP A 147 -7.83 -0.54 19.00
C ASP A 147 -7.94 -1.33 17.72
N LEU A 148 -8.47 -2.55 17.79
CA LEU A 148 -8.69 -3.40 16.64
C LEU A 148 -9.62 -2.70 15.63
N GLY A 149 -10.76 -2.20 16.10
CA GLY A 149 -11.74 -1.52 15.25
C GLY A 149 -11.19 -0.25 14.59
N ASP A 150 -10.48 0.58 15.35
CA ASP A 150 -9.91 1.82 14.87
C ASP A 150 -8.75 1.58 13.90
N ILE A 151 -7.87 0.61 14.17
CA ILE A 151 -6.78 0.24 13.26
C ILE A 151 -7.33 -0.27 11.94
N ILE A 152 -8.30 -1.19 11.95
CA ILE A 152 -8.91 -1.72 10.72
C ILE A 152 -9.56 -0.59 9.90
N LYS A 153 -10.24 0.34 10.58
CA LYS A 153 -10.87 1.49 9.93
C LYS A 153 -9.82 2.43 9.33
N LEU A 154 -8.79 2.78 10.07
CA LEU A 154 -7.71 3.65 9.60
C LEU A 154 -6.93 3.01 8.45
N TYR A 155 -6.69 1.70 8.51
CA TYR A 155 -6.06 0.94 7.43
C TYR A 155 -6.90 0.97 6.16
N SER A 156 -8.22 0.80 6.27
CA SER A 156 -9.15 0.90 5.12
C SER A 156 -9.09 2.28 4.47
N ILE A 157 -9.04 3.36 5.27
CA ILE A 157 -8.91 4.74 4.77
C ILE A 157 -7.54 4.98 4.13
N LEU A 158 -6.47 4.44 4.73
CA LEU A 158 -5.12 4.50 4.18
C LEU A 158 -5.08 3.84 2.79
N LEU A 159 -5.59 2.62 2.67
CA LEU A 159 -5.66 1.87 1.42
C LEU A 159 -6.49 2.57 0.35
N GLU A 160 -7.69 3.07 0.69
CA GLU A 160 -8.52 3.83 -0.24
C GLU A 160 -7.78 5.02 -0.84
N ASN A 161 -7.13 5.82 0.01
CA ASN A 161 -6.46 7.03 -0.43
C ASN A 161 -5.16 6.73 -1.19
N SER A 162 -4.40 5.72 -0.74
CA SER A 162 -3.21 5.23 -1.45
C SER A 162 -3.57 4.70 -2.85
N TYR A 163 -4.63 3.90 -2.97
CA TYR A 163 -5.13 3.39 -4.26
C TYR A 163 -5.52 4.53 -5.20
N LYS A 164 -6.36 5.48 -4.73
CA LYS A 164 -6.80 6.64 -5.52
C LYS A 164 -5.62 7.42 -6.09
N LYS A 165 -4.56 7.61 -5.30
CA LYS A 165 -3.35 8.30 -5.75
C LYS A 165 -2.55 7.50 -6.76
N SER A 166 -2.35 6.21 -6.49
CA SER A 166 -1.61 5.32 -7.38
C SER A 166 -2.22 5.25 -8.78
N VAL A 167 -3.56 5.16 -8.88
CA VAL A 167 -4.28 5.16 -10.16
C VAL A 167 -4.07 6.46 -10.95
N ILE A 168 -4.06 7.61 -10.26
CA ILE A 168 -3.83 8.92 -10.90
C ILE A 168 -2.39 9.01 -11.45
N GLU A 169 -1.41 8.53 -10.70
CA GLU A 169 0.00 8.53 -11.11
C GLU A 169 0.28 7.61 -12.30
N HIS A 170 -0.35 6.43 -12.33
CA HIS A 170 -0.24 5.48 -13.44
C HIS A 170 -0.98 5.93 -14.72
N LYS A 171 -1.53 7.17 -14.75
CA LYS A 171 -2.22 7.77 -15.89
C LYS A 171 -3.27 6.83 -16.50
N VAL A 172 -3.93 6.03 -15.67
CA VAL A 172 -5.01 5.16 -16.16
C VAL A 172 -6.07 6.07 -16.77
N LYS A 173 -6.25 5.98 -18.09
CA LYS A 173 -7.07 6.93 -18.87
C LYS A 173 -8.54 6.96 -18.44
N ASP A 174 -8.98 5.90 -17.77
CA ASP A 174 -10.35 5.76 -17.30
C ASP A 174 -10.45 5.99 -15.79
N LYS A 175 -10.95 7.15 -15.38
CA LYS A 175 -11.30 7.42 -13.97
C LYS A 175 -12.44 6.52 -13.47
N GLY A 176 -13.13 5.80 -14.35
CA GLY A 176 -14.15 4.81 -14.04
C GLY A 176 -13.67 3.62 -13.21
N ILE A 177 -12.36 3.44 -13.05
CA ILE A 177 -11.81 2.41 -12.14
C ILE A 177 -11.76 2.85 -10.68
N ILE A 178 -11.95 4.15 -10.37
CA ILE A 178 -12.01 4.65 -8.98
C ILE A 178 -13.41 4.40 -8.42
N ILE A 179 -13.69 3.13 -8.13
CA ILE A 179 -14.94 2.67 -7.54
C ILE A 179 -14.67 1.96 -6.22
N PRO A 180 -15.60 2.02 -5.24
CA PRO A 180 -15.42 1.37 -3.94
C PRO A 180 -15.02 -0.09 -4.01
N ALA A 181 -15.53 -0.85 -4.99
CA ALA A 181 -15.16 -2.25 -5.17
C ALA A 181 -13.64 -2.46 -5.33
N ASN A 182 -12.92 -1.52 -5.93
CA ASN A 182 -11.50 -1.68 -6.24
C ASN A 182 -10.53 -1.38 -5.09
N TYR A 183 -11.01 -0.85 -3.97
CA TYR A 183 -10.19 -0.58 -2.78
C TYR A 183 -10.83 -1.06 -1.47
N GLN A 184 -11.98 -1.73 -1.55
CA GLN A 184 -12.63 -2.32 -0.37
C GLN A 184 -12.17 -3.75 -0.13
N LEU A 185 -11.89 -4.02 1.14
CA LEU A 185 -11.60 -5.34 1.65
C LEU A 185 -12.82 -5.91 2.39
N ARG A 186 -12.92 -7.23 2.47
CA ARG A 186 -13.91 -7.93 3.29
C ARG A 186 -13.25 -8.96 4.18
N ALA A 187 -13.52 -8.89 5.47
CA ALA A 187 -13.14 -9.93 6.43
C ALA A 187 -13.89 -11.23 6.13
N PHE A 188 -13.17 -12.35 6.14
CA PHE A 188 -13.75 -13.67 5.90
C PHE A 188 -13.27 -14.75 6.87
N ALA A 189 -12.12 -14.55 7.50
CA ALA A 189 -11.57 -15.47 8.50
C ALA A 189 -10.70 -14.71 9.51
N SER A 190 -10.28 -15.43 10.56
CA SER A 190 -9.24 -15.00 11.47
C SER A 190 -8.38 -16.20 11.86
N SER A 191 -7.10 -15.98 12.12
CA SER A 191 -6.22 -17.05 12.60
C SER A 191 -6.62 -17.49 14.02
N ARG A 192 -6.29 -18.74 14.37
CA ARG A 192 -6.58 -19.30 15.68
C ARG A 192 -5.65 -18.69 16.73
N ASN A 193 -6.21 -18.32 17.89
CA ASN A 193 -5.49 -17.74 19.01
C ASN A 193 -4.67 -16.48 18.67
N SER A 194 -5.08 -15.70 17.67
CA SER A 194 -4.48 -14.39 17.40
C SER A 194 -5.51 -13.43 16.82
N PHE A 195 -5.30 -12.12 17.00
CA PHE A 195 -6.06 -11.08 16.30
C PHE A 195 -5.49 -10.84 14.90
N ASN A 196 -5.34 -11.92 14.13
CA ASN A 196 -5.03 -11.85 12.71
C ASN A 196 -6.31 -11.92 11.90
N VAL A 197 -6.69 -10.81 11.27
CA VAL A 197 -7.90 -10.72 10.44
C VAL A 197 -7.52 -10.97 8.98
N HIS A 198 -8.23 -11.91 8.36
CA HIS A 198 -8.01 -12.29 6.97
C HIS A 198 -9.05 -11.56 6.12
N LEU A 199 -8.55 -10.76 5.19
CA LEU A 199 -9.30 -9.85 4.36
C LEU A 199 -9.09 -10.23 2.90
N TYR A 200 -10.16 -10.32 2.11
CA TYR A 200 -10.04 -10.49 0.66
C TYR A 200 -10.56 -9.26 -0.07
N SER A 201 -9.94 -8.97 -1.21
CA SER A 201 -10.30 -7.85 -2.07
C SER A 201 -11.58 -8.11 -2.85
N LYS A 202 -12.37 -7.06 -3.03
CA LYS A 202 -13.51 -7.04 -3.96
C LYS A 202 -13.16 -6.46 -5.32
N SER A 203 -11.88 -6.19 -5.56
CA SER A 203 -11.43 -5.47 -6.75
C SER A 203 -11.67 -6.27 -8.01
N GLN A 204 -11.99 -5.54 -9.07
CA GLN A 204 -11.94 -6.05 -10.42
C GLN A 204 -10.49 -6.42 -10.77
N LYS A 205 -10.37 -7.35 -11.71
CA LYS A 205 -9.09 -7.73 -12.30
C LYS A 205 -8.92 -7.05 -13.65
N ASP A 206 -7.69 -6.75 -14.02
CA ASP A 206 -7.35 -6.38 -15.38
C ASP A 206 -7.36 -7.61 -16.32
N LEU A 207 -7.05 -7.39 -17.60
CA LEU A 207 -7.00 -8.44 -18.63
C LEU A 207 -5.90 -9.49 -18.38
N PHE A 208 -4.93 -9.17 -17.54
CA PHE A 208 -3.83 -10.07 -17.18
C PHE A 208 -4.08 -10.79 -15.86
N GLY A 209 -5.19 -10.51 -15.18
CA GLY A 209 -5.56 -11.12 -13.90
C GLY A 209 -5.08 -10.35 -12.67
N ASN A 210 -4.44 -9.19 -12.84
CA ASN A 210 -3.96 -8.36 -11.73
C ASN A 210 -5.15 -7.67 -11.08
N CYS A 211 -5.18 -7.69 -9.76
CA CYS A 211 -6.22 -7.08 -8.96
C CYS A 211 -5.94 -5.58 -8.84
N MET A 212 -6.95 -4.74 -9.13
CA MET A 212 -6.77 -3.28 -9.09
C MET A 212 -6.28 -2.79 -7.72
N ILE A 213 -6.67 -3.46 -6.63
CA ILE A 213 -6.27 -3.08 -5.26
C ILE A 213 -4.75 -3.09 -5.04
N GLU A 214 -3.99 -3.85 -5.85
CA GLU A 214 -2.54 -4.00 -5.76
C GLU A 214 -1.83 -2.64 -5.81
N TYR A 215 -2.31 -1.72 -6.66
CA TYR A 215 -1.79 -0.35 -6.74
C TYR A 215 -1.78 0.40 -5.40
N GLY A 216 -2.75 0.12 -4.52
CA GLY A 216 -2.84 0.70 -3.20
C GLY A 216 -1.98 -0.04 -2.17
N LEU A 217 -1.96 -1.37 -2.23
CA LEU A 217 -1.19 -2.23 -1.34
C LEU A 217 0.32 -2.04 -1.53
N GLU A 218 0.79 -1.97 -2.77
CA GLU A 218 2.20 -1.71 -3.09
C GLU A 218 2.66 -0.36 -2.53
N LYS A 219 1.85 0.70 -2.66
CA LYS A 219 2.17 2.00 -2.06
C LYS A 219 2.28 1.93 -0.54
N ILE A 220 1.41 1.18 0.13
CA ILE A 220 1.49 0.98 1.58
C ILE A 220 2.76 0.22 1.94
N SER A 221 3.05 -0.89 1.27
CA SER A 221 4.26 -1.69 1.50
C SER A 221 5.52 -0.84 1.32
N LYS A 222 5.59 -0.04 0.26
CA LYS A 222 6.74 0.85 -0.01
C LYS A 222 6.97 1.90 1.09
N VAL A 223 5.90 2.40 1.72
CA VAL A 223 6.00 3.33 2.86
C VAL A 223 6.48 2.62 4.13
N LEU A 224 6.24 1.31 4.27
CA LEU A 224 6.64 0.51 5.44
C LEU A 224 8.01 -0.18 5.28
N GLU A 225 8.53 -0.23 4.05
CA GLU A 225 9.77 -0.89 3.61
C GLU A 225 10.78 0.15 3.11
N TYR A 226 11.04 1.16 3.94
CA TYR A 226 12.00 2.22 3.65
C TYR A 226 13.41 1.85 4.13
N SER A 227 14.42 2.30 3.39
CA SER A 227 15.84 2.06 3.75
C SER A 227 16.42 3.17 4.62
N ASP A 228 15.99 4.42 4.39
CA ASP A 228 16.45 5.62 5.10
C ASP A 228 15.35 6.70 5.14
N ASP A 229 15.64 7.81 5.84
CA ASP A 229 14.70 8.91 6.02
C ASP A 229 14.31 9.60 4.70
N ASP A 230 15.23 9.71 3.73
CA ASP A 230 14.97 10.36 2.45
C ASP A 230 14.06 9.51 1.56
N ASP A 231 14.28 8.20 1.55
CA ASP A 231 13.42 7.21 0.91
C ASP A 231 12.02 7.20 1.54
N LEU A 232 11.95 7.26 2.86
CA LEU A 232 10.69 7.39 3.58
C LEU A 232 9.96 8.69 3.22
N ILE A 233 10.65 9.84 3.18
CA ILE A 233 10.05 11.12 2.76
C ILE A 233 9.52 11.03 1.34
N LYS A 234 10.27 10.46 0.39
CA LYS A 234 9.81 10.25 -0.99
C LYS A 234 8.56 9.39 -1.05
N SER A 235 8.54 8.27 -0.32
CA SER A 235 7.41 7.35 -0.25
C SER A 235 6.17 8.00 0.38
N LEU A 236 6.34 8.76 1.47
CA LEU A 236 5.27 9.54 2.11
C LEU A 236 4.71 10.65 1.20
N ARG A 237 5.58 11.33 0.44
CA ARG A 237 5.20 12.29 -0.61
C ARG A 237 4.45 11.63 -1.76
N SER A 238 4.50 10.31 -1.92
CA SER A 238 3.73 9.61 -2.96
C SER A 238 2.28 9.32 -2.54
N ILE A 239 1.99 9.22 -1.23
CA ILE A 239 0.63 8.90 -0.75
C ILE A 239 -0.21 10.15 -0.44
N LYS A 240 0.39 11.27 0.02
CA LYS A 240 -0.18 12.62 0.32
C LYS A 240 -1.58 12.70 0.99
N GLY A 241 -1.87 13.81 1.66
CA GLY A 241 -3.23 14.15 2.11
C GLY A 241 -3.84 13.15 3.11
N HIS A 242 -5.05 12.64 2.84
CA HIS A 242 -5.79 11.79 3.78
C HIS A 242 -5.11 10.44 4.08
N ALA A 243 -4.30 9.90 3.17
CA ALA A 243 -3.49 8.71 3.42
C ALA A 243 -2.45 9.00 4.52
N VAL A 244 -1.71 10.11 4.39
CA VAL A 244 -0.72 10.56 5.38
C VAL A 244 -1.36 10.83 6.74
N ALA A 245 -2.53 11.47 6.76
CA ALA A 245 -3.26 11.73 8.00
C ALA A 245 -3.69 10.43 8.72
N SER A 246 -4.05 9.40 7.96
CA SER A 246 -4.42 8.09 8.51
C SER A 246 -3.20 7.34 9.02
N LEU A 247 -2.11 7.34 8.27
CA LEU A 247 -0.84 6.76 8.69
C LEU A 247 -0.33 7.42 9.99
N LYS A 248 -0.38 8.75 10.09
CA LYS A 248 -0.02 9.48 11.32
C LYS A 248 -0.83 9.03 12.53
N LYS A 249 -2.13 8.78 12.36
CA LYS A 249 -3.01 8.27 13.43
C LYS A 249 -2.68 6.83 13.81
N ILE A 250 -2.40 5.98 12.83
CA ILE A 250 -1.95 4.60 13.06
C ILE A 250 -0.63 4.61 13.83
N SER A 251 0.37 5.37 13.37
CA SER A 251 1.66 5.52 14.07
C SER A 251 1.46 5.96 15.51
N LYS A 252 0.61 6.96 15.74
CA LYS A 252 0.32 7.43 17.10
C LYS A 252 -0.29 6.35 17.98
N ARG A 253 -1.26 5.58 17.47
CA ARG A 253 -1.89 4.47 18.21
C ARG A 253 -0.88 3.39 18.59
N ILE A 254 -0.03 3.01 17.64
CA ILE A 254 1.04 2.03 17.87
C ILE A 254 1.98 2.50 19.00
N ILE A 255 2.33 3.78 19.03
CA ILE A 255 3.20 4.35 20.07
C ILE A 255 2.48 4.43 21.42
N ASP A 256 1.28 5.00 21.46
CA ASP A 256 0.54 5.27 22.70
C ASP A 256 0.16 3.96 23.41
N ASP A 257 -0.30 2.97 22.64
CA ASP A 257 -0.85 1.71 23.16
C ASP A 257 0.16 0.54 23.06
N LYS A 258 1.41 0.82 22.62
CA LYS A 258 2.50 -0.18 22.49
C LYS A 258 2.10 -1.41 21.67
N LEU A 259 1.45 -1.15 20.55
CA LEU A 259 0.96 -2.18 19.65
C LEU A 259 2.03 -2.55 18.62
N LYS A 260 1.80 -3.67 17.93
CA LYS A 260 2.56 -4.16 16.80
C LYS A 260 1.59 -4.64 15.75
N ILE A 261 1.74 -4.13 14.53
CA ILE A 261 0.93 -4.53 13.38
C ILE A 261 1.79 -5.35 12.43
N LYS A 262 1.34 -6.56 12.09
CA LYS A 262 1.93 -7.38 11.03
C LYS A 262 1.02 -7.26 9.81
N HIS A 263 1.52 -6.61 8.77
CA HIS A 263 0.83 -6.42 7.51
C HIS A 263 1.38 -7.42 6.49
N LYS A 264 0.51 -8.25 5.93
CA LYS A 264 0.88 -9.24 4.94
C LYS A 264 -0.13 -9.23 3.80
N TRP A 265 0.32 -9.30 2.56
CA TRP A 265 -0.59 -9.42 1.44
C TRP A 265 -0.01 -10.23 0.28
N PHE A 266 -0.90 -10.82 -0.50
CA PHE A 266 -0.57 -11.57 -1.70
C PHE A 266 -1.68 -11.43 -2.73
N ALA A 267 -1.35 -11.58 -4.01
CA ALA A 267 -2.30 -11.50 -5.11
C ALA A 267 -1.97 -12.54 -6.19
N PRO A 268 -2.95 -12.94 -7.04
CA PRO A 268 -2.81 -14.08 -7.95
C PRO A 268 -1.59 -14.08 -8.88
N ASN A 269 -1.08 -12.89 -9.25
CA ASN A 269 0.02 -12.73 -10.19
C ASN A 269 1.30 -12.19 -9.53
N GLN A 270 1.38 -12.19 -8.20
CA GLN A 270 2.57 -11.75 -7.47
C GLN A 270 3.53 -12.93 -7.27
N GLU A 271 4.83 -12.65 -7.36
CA GLU A 271 5.88 -13.67 -7.16
C GLU A 271 6.18 -13.92 -5.68
N VAL A 272 5.99 -12.88 -4.86
CA VAL A 272 6.37 -12.89 -3.45
C VAL A 272 5.20 -12.44 -2.57
N VAL A 273 5.14 -13.04 -1.38
CA VAL A 273 4.25 -12.56 -0.32
C VAL A 273 4.89 -11.34 0.32
N HIS A 274 4.20 -10.21 0.23
CA HIS A 274 4.65 -8.97 0.84
C HIS A 274 4.37 -9.03 2.34
N PHE A 275 5.39 -8.79 3.16
CA PHE A 275 5.28 -8.85 4.62
C PHE A 275 6.05 -7.71 5.27
N GLN A 276 5.36 -6.93 6.10
CA GLN A 276 5.94 -5.83 6.85
C GLN A 276 5.46 -5.85 8.30
N ILE A 277 6.39 -5.67 9.23
CA ILE A 277 6.09 -5.42 10.64
C ILE A 277 6.16 -3.91 10.87
N PHE A 278 5.14 -3.39 11.55
CA PHE A 278 5.01 -2.02 11.97
C PHE A 278 4.88 -1.96 13.50
N ASP A 279 6.01 -1.71 14.15
CA ASP A 279 6.17 -1.65 15.61
C ASP A 279 6.35 -0.20 16.10
N ALA A 280 6.50 -0.04 17.41
CA ALA A 280 6.68 1.27 18.05
C ALA A 280 7.91 2.04 17.53
N ASP A 281 9.00 1.35 17.20
CA ASP A 281 10.23 1.97 16.71
C ASP A 281 10.01 2.58 15.32
N LYS A 282 9.48 1.78 14.38
CA LYS A 282 9.11 2.30 13.04
C LYS A 282 8.04 3.37 13.12
N ALA A 283 7.03 3.19 14.00
CA ALA A 283 5.97 4.18 14.17
C ALA A 283 6.50 5.52 14.65
N THR A 284 7.48 5.52 15.55
CA THR A 284 8.13 6.74 16.05
C THR A 284 8.87 7.49 14.94
N VAL A 285 9.64 6.78 14.10
CA VAL A 285 10.34 7.38 12.96
C VAL A 285 9.35 8.03 12.00
N ILE A 286 8.34 7.29 11.55
CA ILE A 286 7.31 7.80 10.64
C ILE A 286 6.57 8.99 11.28
N PHE A 287 6.18 8.89 12.55
CA PHE A 287 5.47 9.96 13.24
C PHE A 287 6.30 11.23 13.35
N ASN A 288 7.60 11.11 13.63
CA ASN A 288 8.50 12.26 13.72
C ASN A 288 8.64 12.96 12.37
N ILE A 289 8.93 12.22 11.29
CA ILE A 289 9.04 12.80 9.94
C ILE A 289 7.73 13.49 9.51
N LEU A 290 6.58 12.89 9.83
CA LEU A 290 5.27 13.47 9.56
C LEU A 290 4.93 14.71 10.42
N ASN A 291 5.71 14.99 11.45
CA ASN A 291 5.60 16.19 12.28
C ASN A 291 6.71 17.21 12.04
N GLN A 292 7.76 16.87 11.28
CA GLN A 292 8.82 17.83 10.93
C GLN A 292 8.26 18.88 9.96
N SER A 293 8.30 20.15 10.36
CA SER A 293 8.19 21.30 9.45
C SER A 293 9.56 21.62 8.83
N GLU A 294 9.54 22.00 7.56
CA GLU A 294 10.68 22.53 6.81
C GLU A 294 10.54 24.06 6.81
N GLU A 295 11.63 24.75 7.16
CA GLU A 295 11.86 26.21 7.13
C GLU A 295 10.65 27.14 7.40
N LEU A 296 10.66 27.75 8.59
CA LEU A 296 9.82 28.91 8.90
C LEU A 296 10.36 30.11 8.11
N THR A 297 9.68 30.48 7.02
CA THR A 297 9.94 31.78 6.39
C THR A 297 9.08 32.82 7.10
N GLU A 298 9.73 33.78 7.75
CA GLU A 298 9.08 34.89 8.42
C GLU A 298 9.15 36.14 7.54
N GLU A 299 8.01 36.58 7.01
CA GLU A 299 7.89 37.82 6.25
C GLU A 299 7.00 38.82 6.98
N ILE A 300 7.27 40.12 6.82
CA ILE A 300 6.38 41.17 7.32
C ILE A 300 5.41 41.54 6.19
N LYS A 301 4.12 41.44 6.46
CA LYS A 301 3.04 41.75 5.53
C LYS A 301 2.15 42.84 6.06
N GLU A 302 1.84 43.80 5.20
CA GLU A 302 0.95 44.91 5.52
C GLU A 302 -0.40 44.70 4.85
N PHE A 303 -1.49 44.85 5.61
CA PHE A 303 -2.85 44.85 5.11
C PHE A 303 -3.49 46.20 5.37
N ILE A 304 -4.08 46.80 4.35
CA ILE A 304 -4.90 48.02 4.49
C ILE A 304 -6.35 47.64 4.24
N GLY A 305 -7.21 47.82 5.24
CA GLY A 305 -8.57 47.30 5.15
C GLY A 305 -9.45 47.58 6.36
N VAL A 306 -10.62 46.96 6.36
CA VAL A 306 -11.59 47.04 7.46
C VAL A 306 -11.65 45.70 8.18
N PHE A 307 -11.70 45.72 9.52
CA PHE A 307 -11.90 44.50 10.29
C PHE A 307 -13.34 44.02 10.15
N VAL A 308 -13.51 42.77 9.74
CA VAL A 308 -14.82 42.08 9.67
C VAL A 308 -15.06 41.33 10.98
N GLN A 309 -14.00 40.86 11.63
CA GLN A 309 -14.08 40.19 12.92
C GLN A 309 -12.87 40.53 13.79
N ALA A 310 -13.11 40.80 15.07
CA ALA A 310 -12.09 40.87 16.11
C ALA A 310 -12.63 40.19 17.38
N ASP A 311 -12.07 39.03 17.74
CA ASP A 311 -12.44 38.28 18.95
C ASP A 311 -11.35 38.47 20.01
N VAL A 312 -11.62 39.40 20.93
CA VAL A 312 -10.73 39.72 22.06
C VAL A 312 -10.53 38.51 22.99
N LYS A 313 -11.52 37.61 23.14
CA LYS A 313 -11.39 36.47 24.05
C LYS A 313 -10.53 35.35 23.47
N ARG A 314 -10.65 35.12 22.16
CA ARG A 314 -9.92 34.06 21.44
C ARG A 314 -8.61 34.55 20.82
N GLY A 315 -8.39 35.87 20.75
CA GLY A 315 -7.22 36.46 20.12
C GLY A 315 -7.20 36.25 18.60
N THR A 316 -8.37 36.20 17.95
CA THR A 316 -8.47 35.94 16.50
C THR A 316 -9.10 37.11 15.77
N TRP A 317 -8.62 37.40 14.57
CA TRP A 317 -9.13 38.51 13.76
C TRP A 317 -9.33 38.13 12.29
N ARG A 318 -10.16 38.91 11.60
CA ARG A 318 -10.31 38.88 10.14
C ARG A 318 -10.36 40.30 9.60
N ILE A 319 -9.51 40.58 8.61
CA ILE A 319 -9.49 41.84 7.89
C ILE A 319 -9.89 41.60 6.43
N LYS A 320 -10.72 42.48 5.89
CA LYS A 320 -10.98 42.53 4.45
C LYS A 320 -10.05 43.56 3.85
N ALA A 321 -9.01 43.11 3.13
CA ALA A 321 -8.05 44.01 2.52
C ALA A 321 -8.70 44.75 1.33
N MET A 322 -8.36 46.02 1.14
CA MET A 322 -8.89 46.82 0.04
C MET A 322 -8.25 46.46 -1.30
N ASP A 323 -7.00 45.98 -1.29
CA ASP A 323 -6.20 45.74 -2.49
C ASP A 323 -6.69 44.53 -3.28
N ASP A 324 -6.95 43.40 -2.60
CA ASP A 324 -7.37 42.14 -3.22
C ASP A 324 -8.86 41.80 -2.97
N LYS A 325 -9.54 42.57 -2.11
CA LYS A 325 -10.92 42.34 -1.64
C LYS A 325 -11.14 40.98 -0.97
N GLN A 326 -10.07 40.28 -0.59
CA GLN A 326 -10.15 39.00 0.11
C GLN A 326 -10.12 39.19 1.63
N GLU A 327 -10.64 38.20 2.34
CA GLU A 327 -10.59 38.14 3.80
C GLU A 327 -9.37 37.35 4.26
N HIS A 328 -8.51 38.01 5.03
CA HIS A 328 -7.35 37.41 5.67
C HIS A 328 -7.63 37.19 7.15
N HIS A 329 -7.17 36.08 7.70
CA HIS A 329 -7.43 35.69 9.09
C HIS A 329 -6.13 35.40 9.83
N GLY A 330 -6.06 35.76 11.11
CA GLY A 330 -4.86 35.56 11.91
C GLY A 330 -5.10 35.56 13.41
N GLU A 331 -3.99 35.46 14.15
CA GLU A 331 -3.95 35.48 15.60
C GLU A 331 -3.32 36.79 16.09
N ALA A 332 -3.77 37.28 17.24
CA ALA A 332 -3.28 38.47 17.94
C ALA A 332 -3.33 38.25 19.45
N ASN A 333 -2.58 39.07 20.19
CA ASN A 333 -2.79 39.17 21.62
C ASN A 333 -4.19 39.80 21.86
N PRO A 334 -5.04 39.20 22.72
CA PRO A 334 -6.32 39.77 23.16
C PRO A 334 -6.32 41.29 23.40
N ASP A 335 -5.28 41.82 24.03
CA ASP A 335 -5.21 43.24 24.39
C ASP A 335 -5.08 44.16 23.18
N ASP A 336 -4.43 43.70 22.11
CA ASP A 336 -4.21 44.48 20.88
C ASP A 336 -5.48 44.60 20.02
N LEU A 337 -6.47 43.74 20.26
CA LEU A 337 -7.77 43.77 19.58
C LEU A 337 -8.80 44.66 20.28
N LYS A 338 -8.47 45.23 21.45
CA LYS A 338 -9.38 46.10 22.20
C LYS A 338 -9.53 47.45 21.52
N GLY A 339 -10.78 47.89 21.32
CA GLY A 339 -11.10 49.19 20.74
C GLY A 339 -11.11 49.25 19.20
N ILE A 340 -10.90 48.11 18.53
CA ILE A 340 -11.07 48.02 17.07
C ILE A 340 -12.56 48.17 16.72
N THR A 341 -12.84 49.04 15.75
CA THR A 341 -14.19 49.24 15.23
C THR A 341 -14.36 48.44 13.94
N LEU A 342 -15.39 47.61 13.88
CA LEU A 342 -15.65 46.74 12.72
C LEU A 342 -16.26 47.54 11.56
N GLU A 343 -15.91 47.16 10.34
CA GLU A 343 -16.46 47.58 9.03
C GLU A 343 -16.42 49.07 8.67
N THR A 344 -16.27 49.97 9.63
CA THR A 344 -16.45 51.43 9.46
C THR A 344 -15.15 52.22 9.40
N VAL A 345 -14.09 51.69 10.02
CA VAL A 345 -12.80 52.37 10.13
C VAL A 345 -11.75 51.58 9.35
N THR A 346 -10.97 52.31 8.55
CA THR A 346 -9.85 51.74 7.80
C THR A 346 -8.62 51.68 8.70
N TYR A 347 -8.00 50.51 8.75
CA TYR A 347 -6.78 50.28 9.50
C TYR A 347 -5.65 49.86 8.56
N LYS A 348 -4.43 50.28 8.91
CA LYS A 348 -3.20 49.67 8.44
C LYS A 348 -2.76 48.64 9.48
N LEU A 349 -2.75 47.38 9.09
CA LEU A 349 -2.38 46.24 9.93
C LEU A 349 -1.02 45.71 9.48
N ILE A 350 -0.07 45.61 10.42
CA ILE A 350 1.23 44.99 10.18
C ILE A 350 1.22 43.62 10.86
N CYS A 351 1.40 42.57 10.06
CA CYS A 351 1.46 41.19 10.52
C CYS A 351 2.81 40.57 10.15
N GLN A 352 3.23 39.63 10.99
CA GLN A 352 4.25 38.67 10.63
C GLN A 352 3.56 37.47 9.97
N GLU A 353 3.81 37.27 8.68
CA GLU A 353 3.45 36.08 7.92
C GLU A 353 4.46 34.99 8.24
N ILE A 354 3.99 33.89 8.83
CA ILE A 354 4.78 32.68 9.05
C ILE A 354 4.27 31.64 8.07
N ILE A 355 5.13 31.28 7.12
CA ILE A 355 4.85 30.18 6.20
C ILE A 355 5.55 28.95 6.77
N GLU A 356 4.77 28.03 7.33
CA GLU A 356 5.27 26.74 7.78
C GLU A 356 5.03 25.71 6.68
N GLU A 357 6.08 25.36 5.92
CA GLU A 357 5.99 24.25 4.98
C GLU A 357 6.22 22.93 5.70
N PHE A 358 5.40 21.92 5.43
CA PHE A 358 5.63 20.59 5.99
C PHE A 358 6.47 19.78 5.00
N LYS A 359 7.51 19.08 5.47
CA LYS A 359 8.40 18.25 4.63
C LYS A 359 7.65 17.33 3.67
N VAL A 360 6.46 16.87 4.05
CA VAL A 360 5.65 15.88 3.33
C VAL A 360 4.39 16.49 2.67
N SER A 361 3.95 17.69 3.06
CA SER A 361 2.70 18.30 2.56
C SER A 361 2.96 19.62 1.83
N GLU A 362 2.49 19.71 0.58
CA GLU A 362 2.51 20.94 -0.25
C GLU A 362 1.65 22.08 0.31
N LYS A 363 0.73 21.79 1.24
CA LYS A 363 0.00 22.85 1.94
C LYS A 363 0.84 23.32 3.11
N GLY A 364 1.61 24.38 2.87
CA GLY A 364 2.14 25.20 3.94
C GLY A 364 1.00 25.79 4.76
N LYS A 365 1.19 25.89 6.08
CA LYS A 365 0.27 26.61 6.95
C LYS A 365 0.75 28.06 6.99
N ILE A 366 0.00 28.94 6.34
CA ILE A 366 0.22 30.38 6.46
C ILE A 366 -0.46 30.83 7.75
N LYS A 367 0.33 31.40 8.67
CA LYS A 367 -0.15 31.96 9.92
C LYS A 367 0.23 33.44 9.97
N TYR A 368 -0.76 34.31 10.14
CA TYR A 368 -0.52 35.73 10.39
C TYR A 368 -0.53 36.00 11.90
N ILE A 369 0.57 36.51 12.42
CA ILE A 369 0.70 36.99 13.80
C ILE A 369 0.67 38.51 13.78
N PHE A 370 -0.29 39.10 14.50
CA PHE A 370 -0.42 40.53 14.68
C PHE A 370 0.82 41.15 15.32
N LYS A 371 1.30 42.29 14.79
CA LYS A 371 2.39 43.09 15.40
C LYS A 371 1.92 44.48 15.80
N SER A 372 1.26 45.20 14.89
CA SER A 372 0.76 46.54 15.17
C SER A 372 -0.41 46.91 14.25
N ILE A 373 -1.21 47.88 14.72
CA ILE A 373 -2.33 48.44 14.00
C ILE A 373 -2.27 49.97 14.08
N GLU A 374 -2.55 50.62 12.96
CA GLU A 374 -2.67 52.07 12.86
C GLU A 374 -4.04 52.41 12.27
N GLU A 375 -4.80 53.24 12.97
CA GLU A 375 -6.06 53.80 12.45
C GLU A 375 -5.73 54.84 11.38
N LEU A 376 -6.14 54.59 10.13
CA LEU A 376 -6.00 55.57 9.06
C LEU A 376 -7.16 56.55 9.16
N ARG A 377 -7.00 57.58 10.01
CA ARG A 377 -7.94 58.70 10.03
C ARG A 377 -7.85 59.41 8.69
N ASN A 378 -8.97 59.43 7.95
CA ASN A 378 -9.17 60.40 6.90
C ASN A 378 -8.98 61.77 7.55
N LYS A 379 -7.87 62.46 7.21
CA LYS A 379 -7.80 63.89 7.40
C LYS A 379 -8.95 64.46 6.60
N SER A 380 -10.00 64.90 7.29
CA SER A 380 -10.94 65.87 6.72
C SER A 380 -10.09 67.00 6.10
N PRO A 381 -10.42 67.47 4.89
CA PRO A 381 -9.80 68.67 4.37
C PRO A 381 -10.04 69.80 5.39
N ILE A 382 -8.98 70.52 5.73
CA ILE A 382 -9.05 71.76 6.48
C ILE A 382 -9.80 72.76 5.59
N ASP A 383 -10.99 73.19 6.01
CA ASP A 383 -11.40 74.60 6.19
C ASP A 383 -12.86 74.69 6.71
#